data_AF-A0A6G2DHF6-F1
#
_entry.id   AF-A0A6G2DHF6-F1
#
_cell.length_a   1.000
_cell.length_b   1.000
_cell.length_c   1.000
_cell.angle_alpha   90.00
_cell.angle_beta   90.00
_cell.angle_gamma   90.00
#
_symmetry.space_group_name_H-M   'P 1'
#
loop_
_entity.id
_entity.type
_entity.pdbx_description
1 polymer ?
#
loop_
_entity_poly.entity_id
_entity_poly.type
_entity_poly.pdbx_seq_one_letter_code
_entity_poly.pdbx_strand_id
1 'polypeptide(L)' 'MMKETQLLKGVLEGCVLDMIGQKERYGYELVQTLREAGFDTIVPGTIYPLLQKLEKNQW' A
#
# COMPACT_ATOMS: atom_id res chain seq x y z
N MET A 1 -7.03 4.08 19.10
CA MET A 1 -7.11 2.70 18.56
C MET A 1 -7.83 2.62 17.20
N MET A 2 -9.18 2.51 17.08
CA MET A 2 -9.81 2.36 15.74
C MET A 2 -9.53 3.51 14.75
N LYS A 3 -9.51 4.77 15.23
CA LYS A 3 -9.29 5.96 14.37
C LYS A 3 -7.87 5.99 13.77
N GLU A 4 -6.86 5.63 14.54
CA GLU A 4 -5.47 5.59 14.09
C GLU A 4 -5.25 4.53 13.00
N THR A 5 -5.89 3.36 13.14
CA THR A 5 -5.83 2.31 12.12
C THR A 5 -6.47 2.73 10.80
N GLN A 6 -7.57 3.49 10.83
CA GLN A 6 -8.22 3.98 9.61
C GLN A 6 -7.40 5.08 8.93
N LEU A 7 -6.78 5.97 9.70
CA LEU A 7 -5.86 6.98 9.17
C LEU A 7 -4.67 6.31 8.48
N LEU A 8 -4.04 5.33 9.13
CA LEU A 8 -2.89 4.60 8.57
C LEU A 8 -3.26 3.87 7.27
N LYS A 9 -4.45 3.27 7.19
CA LYS A 9 -4.94 2.63 5.96
C LYS A 9 -5.07 3.63 4.82
N GLY A 10 -5.64 4.81 5.09
CA GLY A 10 -5.78 5.88 4.10
C GLY A 10 -4.43 6.41 3.61
N VAL A 11 -3.48 6.62 4.52
CA VAL A 11 -2.11 7.03 4.16
C VAL A 11 -1.44 5.97 3.29
N LEU A 12 -1.54 4.69 3.69
CA LEU A 12 -0.93 3.58 2.94
C LEU A 12 -1.50 3.46 1.52
N GLU A 13 -2.82 3.61 1.36
CA GLU A 13 -3.49 3.62 0.06
C GLU A 13 -2.95 4.73 -0.84
N GLY A 14 -2.79 5.94 -0.30
CA GLY A 14 -2.17 7.07 -1.03
C GLY A 14 -0.72 6.80 -1.42
N CYS A 15 0.10 6.25 -0.52
CA CYS A 15 1.49 5.89 -0.83
C CYS A 15 1.57 4.85 -1.95
N VAL A 16 0.72 3.81 -1.93
CA VAL A 16 0.71 2.78 -2.98
C VAL A 16 0.32 3.37 -4.33
N LEU A 17 -0.68 4.26 -4.38
CA LEU A 17 -1.08 4.93 -5.62
C LEU A 17 0.02 5.84 -6.17
N ASP A 18 0.65 6.66 -5.33
CA ASP A 18 1.77 7.51 -5.74
C ASP A 18 2.92 6.67 -6.30
N MET A 19 3.23 5.54 -5.65
CA MET A 19 4.24 4.61 -6.11
C MET A 19 3.90 4.03 -7.48
N ILE A 20 2.69 3.50 -7.68
CA ILE A 20 2.29 2.92 -8.98
C ILE A 20 2.27 4.00 -10.07
N GLY A 21 1.84 5.23 -9.73
CA GLY A 21 1.79 6.35 -10.66
C GLY A 21 3.17 6.81 -11.16
N GLN A 22 4.23 6.62 -10.38
CA GLN A 22 5.60 6.92 -10.82
C GLN A 22 6.18 5.85 -11.73
N LYS A 23 5.90 4.57 -11.44
CA LYS A 23 6.43 3.42 -12.19
C LYS A 23 5.58 2.19 -11.90
N GLU A 24 5.26 1.42 -12.94
CA GLU A 24 4.65 0.10 -12.79
C GLU A 24 5.58 -0.82 -11.95
N ARG A 25 5.01 -1.43 -10.91
CA ARG A 25 5.71 -2.24 -9.91
C ARG A 25 4.88 -3.47 -9.56
N TYR A 26 5.53 -4.60 -9.38
CA TYR A 26 4.88 -5.80 -8.85
C TYR A 26 4.59 -5.66 -7.36
N GLY A 27 3.58 -6.39 -6.86
CA GLY A 27 3.17 -6.31 -5.44
C GLY A 27 4.28 -6.61 -4.44
N TYR A 28 5.24 -7.48 -4.79
CA TYR A 28 6.43 -7.71 -3.97
C TYR A 28 7.36 -6.49 -3.90
N GLU A 29 7.59 -5.81 -5.03
CA GLU A 29 8.42 -4.60 -5.06
C GLU A 29 7.80 -3.49 -4.21
N LEU A 30 6.46 -3.33 -4.27
CA LEU A 30 5.75 -2.38 -3.41
C LEU A 30 5.97 -2.66 -1.92
N VAL A 31 5.92 -3.93 -1.50
CA VAL A 31 6.20 -4.31 -0.11
C VAL A 31 7.63 -3.94 0.29
N GLN A 32 8.62 -4.22 -0.55
CA GLN A 32 10.02 -3.89 -0.24
C GLN A 32 10.24 -2.38 -0.16
N THR A 33 9.77 -1.63 -1.15
CA THR A 33 9.95 -0.18 -1.16
C THR A 33 9.22 0.50 0.00
N LEU A 34 8.06 -0.01 0.43
CA LEU A 34 7.39 0.50 1.62
C LEU A 34 8.18 0.22 2.90
N ARG A 35 8.81 -0.96 3.02
CA ARG A 35 9.71 -1.24 4.15
C ARG A 35 10.92 -0.32 4.16
N GLU A 36 11.56 -0.12 3.01
CA GLU A 36 12.68 0.81 2.85
C GLU A 36 12.29 2.26 3.20
N ALA A 37 11.02 2.63 3.01
CA ALA A 37 10.46 3.93 3.39
C ALA A 37 10.05 4.04 4.88
N GLY A 38 10.26 3.00 5.68
CA GLY A 38 9.99 2.99 7.13
C GLY A 38 8.70 2.28 7.56
N PHE A 39 7.99 1.60 6.64
CA PHE A 39 6.86 0.72 6.98
C PHE A 39 7.34 -0.70 7.33
N ASP A 40 8.23 -0.82 8.32
CA ASP A 40 8.96 -2.07 8.63
C ASP A 40 8.06 -3.28 8.92
N THR A 41 6.88 -3.04 9.51
CA THR A 41 5.95 -4.11 9.90
C THR A 41 5.00 -4.52 8.80
N ILE A 42 5.11 -3.96 7.59
CA ILE A 42 4.18 -4.26 6.50
C ILE A 42 4.44 -5.65 5.93
N VAL A 43 3.35 -6.40 5.73
CA VAL A 43 3.41 -7.77 5.20
C VAL A 43 2.68 -7.84 3.85
N PRO A 44 3.00 -8.84 3.00
CA PRO A 44 2.30 -8.99 1.73
C PRO A 44 0.79 -9.13 1.87
N GLY A 45 0.32 -9.75 2.97
CA GLY A 45 -1.11 -9.86 3.32
C GLY A 45 -1.81 -8.51 3.58
N THR A 46 -1.08 -7.40 3.71
CA THR A 46 -1.64 -6.05 3.78
C THR A 46 -1.72 -5.41 2.39
N ILE A 47 -0.70 -5.62 1.55
CA ILE A 47 -0.58 -4.98 0.23
C ILE A 47 -1.46 -5.66 -0.81
N TYR A 48 -1.49 -6.99 -0.90
CA TYR A 48 -2.26 -7.66 -1.94
C TYR A 48 -3.77 -7.39 -1.87
N PRO A 49 -4.42 -7.42 -0.69
CA PRO A 49 -5.84 -7.04 -0.60
C PRO A 49 -6.09 -5.56 -0.93
N LEU A 50 -5.13 -4.68 -0.63
CA LEU A 50 -5.21 -3.27 -1.01
C LEU A 50 -5.15 -3.11 -2.53
N LEU A 51 -4.22 -3.79 -3.21
CA LEU A 51 -4.14 -3.79 -4.67
C LEU A 51 -5.44 -4.30 -5.32
N GLN A 52 -6.00 -5.40 -4.80
CA GLN A 52 -7.30 -5.92 -5.27
C GLN A 52 -8.44 -4.91 -5.07
N LYS A 53 -8.42 -4.16 -3.96
CA LYS A 53 -9.40 -3.09 -3.70
C LYS A 53 -9.24 -1.95 -4.70
N LEU A 54 -8.02 -1.51 -4.96
CA LEU A 54 -7.71 -0.44 -5.92
C LEU A 54 -8.15 -0.81 -7.33
N GLU A 55 -7.79 -2.01 -7.79
CA GLU A 55 -8.19 -2.56 -9.09
C GLU A 55 -9.72 -2.64 -9.22
N LYS A 56 -10.40 -3.16 -8.19
CA LYS A 56 -11.88 -3.23 -8.17
C LYS A 56 -12.54 -1.85 -8.23
N ASN A 57 -11.89 -0.84 -7.67
CA ASN A 57 -12.36 0.55 -7.71
C ASN A 57 -11.98 1.28 -9.01
N GLN A 58 -11.28 0.61 -9.93
CA GLN A 58 -10.79 1.17 -11.19
C GLN A 58 -9.90 2.41 -10.99
N TRP A 59 -9.06 2.35 -9.95
CA TRP A 59 -8.02 3.36 -9.70
C TRP A 59 -6.71 2.97 -10.34
#